data_AF-A0A7W0RFJ3-F1
#
_entry.id   AF-A0A7W0RFJ3-F1
#
_cell.length_a   1.000
_cell.length_b   1.000
_cell.length_c   1.000
_cell.angle_alpha   90.00
_cell.angle_beta   90.00
_cell.angle_gamma   90.00
#
_symmetry.space_group_name_H-M   'P 1'
#
loop_
_entity.id
_entity.type
_entity.pdbx_description
1 polymer ?
#
loop_
_entity_poly.entity_id
_entity_poly.type
_entity_poly.pdbx_seq_one_letter_code
_entity_poly.pdbx_strand_id
1 'polypeptide(L)'
;IAPLLAVLALGMCLGFLPFNVHPARIFMGDGGALLLGLLMACSTLLVGGKTYEDTNGSTFFFYAPLLIPFVIMGVPVFDTAFAVVRRASRRASPATADKEHLHHRLMRLGHGQRRSVFILWAWTAILSGFVLYPVYTDEGTALVPAGIAALAVALFTVLHPEARRSRRGRAVTAGADASGSSGRYT
;
A
#
# COMPACT_ATOMS: atom_id res chain seq x y z
N ILE A 1 0.03 19.51 -20.17
CA ILE A 1 0.40 19.91 -18.79
C ILE A 1 0.47 18.69 -17.85
N ALA A 2 -0.59 17.88 -17.69
CA ALA A 2 -0.52 16.71 -16.79
C ALA A 2 0.65 15.73 -17.06
N PRO A 3 0.93 15.31 -18.31
CA PRO A 3 2.10 14.45 -18.58
C PRO A 3 3.43 15.09 -18.18
N LEU A 4 3.53 16.43 -18.29
CA LEU A 4 4.73 17.18 -17.91
C LEU A 4 4.94 17.18 -16.40
N LEU A 5 3.87 17.31 -15.60
CA LEU A 5 3.94 17.16 -14.14
C LEU A 5 4.35 15.73 -13.75
N ALA A 6 3.84 14.71 -14.45
CA ALA A 6 4.19 13.32 -14.20
C ALA A 6 5.67 13.03 -14.50
N VAL A 7 6.19 13.53 -15.64
CA VAL A 7 7.62 13.40 -16.00
C VAL A 7 8.51 14.13 -15.00
N LEU A 8 8.12 15.32 -14.55
CA LEU A 8 8.88 16.07 -13.54
C LEU A 8 8.90 15.33 -12.19
N ALA A 9 7.76 14.81 -11.73
CA ALA A 9 7.68 13.99 -10.53
C ALA A 9 8.53 12.72 -10.63
N LEU A 10 8.50 12.04 -11.78
CA LEU A 10 9.34 10.88 -12.05
C LEU A 10 10.83 11.25 -11.99
N GLY A 11 11.23 12.35 -12.63
CA GLY A 11 12.61 12.84 -12.61
C GLY A 11 13.11 13.15 -11.20
N MET A 12 12.30 13.80 -10.38
CA MET A 12 12.62 14.06 -8.96
C MET A 12 12.78 12.77 -8.16
N CYS A 13 11.87 11.82 -8.34
CA CYS A 13 11.94 10.51 -7.69
C CYS A 13 13.20 9.74 -8.11
N LEU A 14 13.51 9.69 -9.41
CA LEU A 14 14.70 9.01 -9.93
C LEU A 14 16.00 9.67 -9.46
N GLY A 15 16.04 11.00 -9.36
CA GLY A 15 17.19 11.72 -8.79
C GLY A 15 17.37 11.48 -7.29
N PHE A 16 16.28 11.36 -6.54
CA PHE A 16 16.30 11.12 -5.10
C PHE A 16 16.59 9.66 -4.73
N LEU A 17 16.11 8.70 -5.54
CA LEU A 17 16.08 7.28 -5.20
C LEU A 17 17.46 6.68 -4.84
N PRO A 18 18.56 6.95 -5.58
CA PRO A 18 19.90 6.43 -5.23
C PRO A 18 20.39 6.83 -3.83
N PHE A 19 19.91 7.97 -3.32
CA PHE A 19 20.26 8.46 -1.98
C PHE A 19 19.32 7.93 -0.89
N ASN A 20 18.15 7.43 -1.28
CA ASN A 20 17.12 6.93 -0.36
C ASN A 20 17.08 5.40 -0.25
N VAL A 21 17.63 4.66 -1.24
CA VAL A 21 17.74 3.20 -1.16
C VAL A 21 18.58 2.75 0.03
N HIS A 22 18.18 1.64 0.66
CA HIS A 22 18.79 1.20 1.91
C HIS A 22 20.27 0.76 1.73
N PRO A 23 21.22 1.31 2.51
CA PRO A 23 21.04 2.24 3.63
C PRO A 23 20.84 3.70 3.19
N ALA A 24 19.74 4.32 3.63
CA ALA A 24 19.35 5.66 3.22
C ALA A 24 20.35 6.71 3.74
N ARG A 25 20.79 7.59 2.85
CA ARG A 25 21.66 8.74 3.15
C ARG A 25 20.85 10.02 3.34
N ILE A 26 19.74 10.13 2.62
CA ILE A 26 18.84 11.28 2.65
C ILE A 26 17.42 10.77 2.87
N PHE A 27 16.73 11.35 3.86
CA PHE A 27 15.32 11.09 4.12
C PHE A 27 14.46 12.13 3.42
N MET A 28 13.30 11.70 2.94
CA MET A 28 12.37 12.57 2.21
C MET A 28 11.75 13.66 3.11
N GLY A 29 11.49 13.31 4.37
CA GLY A 29 10.75 14.14 5.31
C GLY A 29 9.32 14.43 4.85
N ASP A 30 8.62 15.25 5.63
CA ASP A 30 7.23 15.62 5.31
C ASP A 30 7.15 16.57 4.11
N GLY A 31 8.14 17.45 3.93
CA GLY A 31 8.17 18.41 2.82
C GLY A 31 8.18 17.72 1.45
N GLY A 32 9.02 16.69 1.28
CA GLY A 32 9.06 15.92 0.03
C GLY A 32 7.80 15.08 -0.17
N ALA A 33 7.32 14.41 0.89
CA ALA A 33 6.15 13.54 0.81
C ALA A 33 4.88 14.32 0.43
N LEU A 34 4.65 15.47 1.07
CA LEU A 34 3.50 16.33 0.78
C LEU A 34 3.57 16.94 -0.62
N LEU A 35 4.77 17.33 -1.09
CA LEU A 35 4.97 17.82 -2.45
C LEU A 35 4.62 16.76 -3.50
N LEU A 36 5.11 15.53 -3.35
CA LEU A 36 4.76 14.44 -4.28
C LEU A 36 3.26 14.14 -4.25
N GLY A 37 2.64 14.14 -3.07
CA GLY A 37 1.19 13.99 -2.94
C GLY A 37 0.42 15.07 -3.70
N LEU A 38 0.83 16.34 -3.57
CA LEU A 38 0.24 17.46 -4.30
C LEU A 38 0.40 17.31 -5.82
N LEU A 39 1.59 16.95 -6.30
CA LEU A 39 1.84 16.77 -7.73
C LEU A 39 1.01 15.63 -8.32
N MET A 40 0.85 14.52 -7.60
CA MET A 40 -0.01 13.41 -7.99
C MET A 40 -1.49 13.82 -8.04
N ALA A 41 -1.96 14.57 -7.04
CA ALA A 41 -3.34 15.08 -7.01
C ALA A 41 -3.61 16.04 -8.19
N CYS A 42 -2.72 17.01 -8.42
CA CYS A 42 -2.82 17.93 -9.55
C CYS A 42 -2.80 17.20 -10.90
N SER A 43 -1.92 16.23 -11.07
CA SER A 43 -1.86 15.41 -12.29
C SER A 43 -3.18 14.65 -12.52
N THR A 44 -3.71 14.02 -11.48
CA THR A 44 -4.99 13.29 -11.51
C THR A 44 -6.16 14.20 -11.90
N LEU A 45 -6.28 15.39 -11.30
CA LEU A 45 -7.35 16.34 -11.61
C LEU A 45 -7.26 16.86 -13.06
N LEU A 46 -6.04 17.15 -13.54
CA LEU A 46 -5.82 17.63 -14.90
C LEU A 46 -6.05 16.58 -15.99
N VAL A 47 -5.92 15.29 -15.65
CA VAL A 47 -6.29 14.17 -16.54
C VAL A 47 -7.80 13.91 -16.48
N GLY A 48 -8.37 13.90 -15.26
CA GLY A 48 -9.81 13.75 -15.02
C GLY A 48 -10.69 14.82 -15.67
N GLY A 49 -10.20 16.05 -15.79
CA GLY A 49 -10.95 17.16 -16.40
C GLY A 49 -11.04 17.16 -17.93
N LYS A 50 -10.45 16.16 -18.62
CA LYS A 50 -10.46 16.06 -20.10
C LYS A 50 -11.41 15.00 -20.67
N THR A 51 -12.26 14.39 -19.85
CA THR A 51 -13.14 13.26 -20.19
C THR A 51 -14.28 13.57 -21.18
N TYR A 52 -14.34 14.77 -21.78
CA TYR A 52 -15.56 15.20 -22.47
C TYR A 52 -15.66 14.81 -23.96
N GLU A 53 -14.57 14.44 -24.66
CA GLU A 53 -14.65 14.49 -26.14
C GLU A 53 -14.77 13.18 -26.94
N ASP A 54 -14.50 11.97 -26.43
CA ASP A 54 -14.61 10.80 -27.34
C ASP A 54 -14.73 9.43 -26.65
N THR A 55 -15.74 9.26 -25.78
CA THR A 55 -15.90 7.99 -25.06
C THR A 55 -17.01 7.14 -25.68
N ASN A 56 -16.61 6.20 -26.53
CA ASN A 56 -17.44 5.12 -27.04
C ASN A 56 -18.07 4.30 -25.90
N GLY A 57 -19.29 4.65 -25.47
CA GLY A 57 -20.33 3.79 -24.85
C GLY A 57 -20.02 2.95 -23.59
N SER A 58 -18.77 2.80 -23.18
CA SER A 58 -18.36 1.95 -22.06
C SER A 58 -18.18 2.80 -20.80
N THR A 59 -18.91 2.46 -19.73
CA THR A 59 -18.86 3.13 -18.42
C THR A 59 -17.44 3.20 -17.86
N PHE A 60 -16.56 2.26 -18.23
CA PHE A 60 -15.17 2.23 -17.77
C PHE A 60 -14.36 3.42 -18.29
N PHE A 61 -14.43 3.72 -19.58
CA PHE A 61 -13.61 4.79 -20.16
C PHE A 61 -14.02 6.18 -19.66
N PHE A 62 -15.29 6.36 -19.28
CA PHE A 62 -15.78 7.60 -18.67
C PHE A 62 -15.13 7.89 -17.31
N TYR A 63 -14.94 6.85 -16.48
CA TYR A 63 -14.31 6.98 -15.16
C TYR A 63 -12.80 6.67 -15.15
N ALA A 64 -12.25 6.18 -16.26
CA ALA A 64 -10.86 5.73 -16.34
C ALA A 64 -9.85 6.82 -15.89
N PRO A 65 -10.00 8.11 -16.25
CA PRO A 65 -9.11 9.18 -15.78
C PRO A 65 -9.06 9.39 -14.27
N LEU A 66 -10.10 8.98 -13.53
CA LEU A 66 -10.14 9.02 -12.07
C LEU A 66 -9.72 7.68 -11.45
N LEU A 67 -10.16 6.56 -12.05
CA LEU A 67 -9.87 5.22 -11.55
C LEU A 67 -8.39 4.85 -11.70
N ILE A 68 -7.76 5.20 -12.82
CA ILE A 68 -6.36 4.84 -13.12
C ILE A 68 -5.41 5.34 -12.02
N PRO A 69 -5.37 6.64 -11.68
CA PRO A 69 -4.47 7.14 -10.63
C PRO A 69 -4.81 6.57 -9.25
N PHE A 70 -6.11 6.36 -8.96
CA PHE A 70 -6.55 5.79 -7.69
C PHE A 70 -6.08 4.33 -7.51
N VAL A 71 -6.16 3.51 -8.56
CA VAL A 71 -5.70 2.11 -8.55
C VAL A 71 -4.18 2.04 -8.45
N ILE A 72 -3.45 2.90 -9.17
CA ILE A 72 -1.98 2.98 -9.08
C ILE A 72 -1.54 3.36 -7.66
N MET A 73 -2.25 4.30 -7.03
CA MET A 73 -2.04 4.66 -5.62
C MET A 73 -2.73 3.72 -4.64
N GLY A 74 -3.28 2.59 -5.10
CA GLY A 74 -4.07 1.69 -4.27
C GLY A 74 -3.31 1.18 -3.04
N VAL A 75 -2.02 0.85 -3.18
CA VAL A 75 -1.17 0.39 -2.07
C VAL A 75 -1.03 1.44 -0.95
N PRO A 76 -0.53 2.68 -1.20
CA PRO A 76 -0.41 3.69 -0.14
C PRO A 76 -1.77 4.20 0.38
N VAL A 77 -2.79 4.28 -0.47
CA VAL A 77 -4.16 4.64 -0.05
C VAL A 77 -4.73 3.58 0.89
N PHE A 78 -4.61 2.31 0.53
CA PHE A 78 -5.11 1.20 1.36
C PHE A 78 -4.35 1.10 2.68
N ASP A 79 -3.02 1.26 2.68
CA ASP A 79 -2.20 1.26 3.90
C ASP A 79 -2.66 2.34 4.89
N THR A 80 -2.90 3.55 4.37
CA THR A 80 -3.37 4.69 5.18
C THR A 80 -4.80 4.47 5.66
N ALA A 81 -5.71 4.06 4.78
CA ALA A 81 -7.11 3.80 5.11
C ALA A 81 -7.25 2.67 6.14
N PHE A 82 -6.50 1.58 5.97
CA PHE A 82 -6.48 0.47 6.93
C PHE A 82 -5.93 0.90 8.28
N ALA A 83 -4.88 1.72 8.31
CA ALA A 83 -4.38 2.29 9.56
C ALA A 83 -5.42 3.16 10.26
N VAL A 84 -6.18 3.98 9.51
CA VAL A 84 -7.29 4.80 10.05
C VAL A 84 -8.40 3.91 10.60
N VAL A 85 -8.90 2.93 9.85
CA VAL A 85 -9.97 2.00 10.28
C VAL A 85 -9.54 1.22 11.52
N ARG A 86 -8.30 0.71 11.55
CA ARG A 86 -7.74 0.01 12.70
C ARG A 86 -7.69 0.90 13.94
N ARG A 87 -7.22 2.15 13.82
CA ARG A 87 -7.20 3.11 14.94
C ARG A 87 -8.61 3.41 15.45
N ALA A 88 -9.55 3.65 14.53
CA ALA A 88 -10.96 3.89 14.86
C ALA A 88 -11.58 2.68 15.61
N SER A 89 -11.32 1.45 15.15
CA SER A 89 -11.84 0.23 15.79
C SER A 89 -11.32 -0.01 17.21
N ARG A 90 -10.15 0.55 17.56
CA ARG A 90 -9.53 0.42 18.88
C ARG A 90 -9.89 1.55 19.84
N ARG A 91 -10.73 2.51 19.43
CA ARG A 91 -11.02 3.77 20.17
C ARG A 91 -9.75 4.48 20.65
N ALA A 92 -8.63 4.29 19.95
CA ALA A 92 -7.38 4.95 20.26
C ALA A 92 -7.39 6.34 19.63
N SER A 93 -6.77 7.32 20.30
CA SER A 93 -6.66 8.69 19.78
C SER A 93 -6.03 8.67 18.37
N PRO A 94 -6.54 9.47 17.40
CA PRO A 94 -5.94 9.60 16.07
C PRO A 94 -4.46 9.97 16.07
N ALA A 95 -3.97 10.57 17.16
CA ALA A 95 -2.59 11.01 17.35
C ALA A 95 -1.65 9.95 17.94
N THR A 96 -2.14 8.74 18.25
CA THR A 96 -1.27 7.68 18.79
C THR A 96 -0.43 7.09 17.66
N ALA A 97 0.91 7.20 17.76
CA ALA A 97 1.84 6.74 16.73
C ALA A 97 1.65 5.23 16.44
N ASP A 98 1.07 4.92 15.28
CA ASP A 98 0.85 3.55 14.82
C ASP A 98 2.00 3.11 13.91
N LYS A 99 2.75 2.08 14.32
CA LYS A 99 3.90 1.54 13.56
C LYS A 99 3.52 0.36 12.68
N GLU A 100 2.23 0.07 12.52
CA GLU A 100 1.72 -1.08 11.76
C GLU A 100 1.37 -0.74 10.31
N HIS A 101 2.23 0.01 9.63
CA HIS A 101 2.19 0.17 8.18
C HIS A 101 2.67 -1.11 7.47
N LEU A 102 2.21 -1.34 6.23
CA LEU A 102 2.49 -2.52 5.41
C LEU A 102 3.96 -2.94 5.44
N HIS A 103 4.87 -1.98 5.28
CA HIS A 103 6.32 -2.22 5.28
C HIS A 103 6.82 -2.82 6.60
N HIS A 104 6.45 -2.24 7.74
CA HIS A 104 6.81 -2.78 9.05
C HIS A 104 6.17 -4.14 9.32
N ARG A 105 4.98 -4.39 8.76
CA ARG A 105 4.30 -5.67 8.89
C ARG A 105 4.96 -6.78 8.07
N LEU A 106 5.36 -6.47 6.83
CA LEU A 106 6.19 -7.36 6.00
C LEU A 106 7.49 -7.71 6.74
N MET A 107 8.11 -6.73 7.41
CA MET A 107 9.28 -6.99 8.25
C MET A 107 8.99 -7.93 9.42
N ARG A 108 7.86 -7.76 10.10
CA ARG A 108 7.41 -8.66 11.18
C ARG A 108 7.12 -10.08 10.71
N LEU A 109 6.70 -10.25 9.45
CA LEU A 109 6.52 -11.55 8.79
C LEU A 109 7.86 -12.23 8.42
N GLY A 110 9.00 -11.60 8.71
CA GLY A 110 10.34 -12.15 8.45
C GLY A 110 11.00 -11.64 7.17
N HIS A 111 10.39 -10.69 6.46
CA HIS A 111 11.03 -10.06 5.31
C HIS A 111 12.06 -9.02 5.77
N GLY A 112 13.21 -8.95 5.11
CA GLY A 112 14.15 -7.85 5.36
C GLY A 112 13.60 -6.49 4.90
N GLN A 113 14.17 -5.39 5.39
CA GLN A 113 13.83 -4.02 4.96
C GLN A 113 13.79 -3.91 3.41
N ARG A 114 14.87 -4.36 2.74
CA ARG A 114 14.98 -4.31 1.28
C ARG A 114 13.89 -5.13 0.58
N ARG A 115 13.66 -6.36 1.05
CA ARG A 115 12.66 -7.27 0.45
C ARG A 115 11.25 -6.68 0.57
N SER A 116 10.92 -6.09 1.70
CA SER A 116 9.62 -5.46 1.93
C SER A 116 9.36 -4.32 0.93
N VAL A 117 10.36 -3.45 0.69
CA VAL A 117 10.26 -2.38 -0.32
C VAL A 117 10.09 -2.94 -1.73
N PHE A 118 10.88 -3.95 -2.11
CA PHE A 118 10.75 -4.58 -3.44
C PHE A 118 9.38 -5.23 -3.65
N ILE A 119 8.80 -5.86 -2.63
CA ILE A 119 7.44 -6.43 -2.71
C ILE A 119 6.42 -5.32 -2.96
N LEU A 120 6.54 -4.19 -2.26
CA LEU A 120 5.63 -3.05 -2.46
C LEU A 120 5.78 -2.46 -3.87
N TRP A 121 7.00 -2.35 -4.40
CA TRP A 121 7.23 -1.92 -5.79
C TRP A 121 6.61 -2.90 -6.80
N ALA A 122 6.78 -4.21 -6.58
CA ALA A 122 6.21 -5.23 -7.44
C ALA A 122 4.67 -5.15 -7.47
N TRP A 123 4.04 -4.97 -6.31
CA TRP A 123 2.58 -4.78 -6.24
C TRP A 123 2.13 -3.53 -6.98
N THR A 124 2.77 -2.38 -6.75
CA THR A 124 2.43 -1.15 -7.47
C THR A 124 2.62 -1.31 -8.98
N ALA A 125 3.69 -1.97 -9.43
CA ALA A 125 3.96 -2.23 -10.84
C ALA A 125 2.91 -3.16 -11.47
N ILE A 126 2.53 -4.24 -10.79
CA ILE A 126 1.49 -5.18 -11.23
C ILE A 126 0.15 -4.45 -11.38
N LEU A 127 -0.24 -3.62 -10.41
CA LEU A 127 -1.46 -2.83 -10.46
C LEU A 127 -1.47 -1.82 -11.61
N SER A 128 -0.33 -1.15 -11.79
CA SER A 128 -0.15 -0.21 -12.88
C SER A 128 -0.28 -0.93 -14.23
N GLY A 129 0.29 -2.13 -14.35
CA GLY A 129 0.13 -2.97 -15.55
C GLY A 129 -1.32 -3.38 -15.81
N PHE A 130 -2.03 -3.87 -14.78
CA PHE A 130 -3.43 -4.29 -14.91
C PHE A 130 -4.36 -3.16 -15.34
N VAL A 131 -4.17 -1.96 -14.80
CA VAL A 131 -5.04 -0.82 -15.10
C VAL A 131 -4.71 -0.19 -16.46
N LEU A 132 -3.46 -0.31 -16.91
CA LEU A 132 -2.98 0.30 -18.16
C LEU A 132 -3.12 -0.62 -19.37
N TYR A 133 -3.20 -1.94 -19.16
CA TYR A 133 -3.41 -2.92 -20.24
C TYR A 133 -4.63 -2.61 -21.12
N PRO A 134 -5.85 -2.42 -20.58
CA PRO A 134 -7.03 -2.11 -21.40
C PRO A 134 -6.98 -0.73 -22.05
N VAL A 135 -6.13 0.18 -21.55
CA VAL A 135 -5.93 1.51 -22.15
C VAL A 135 -5.11 1.41 -23.45
N TYR A 136 -4.27 0.39 -23.59
CA TYR A 136 -3.45 0.18 -24.79
C TYR A 136 -4.02 -0.83 -25.78
N THR A 137 -4.81 -1.79 -25.31
CA THR A 137 -5.32 -2.88 -26.15
C THR A 137 -6.79 -2.72 -26.54
N ASP A 138 -7.52 -1.75 -25.97
CA ASP A 138 -8.99 -1.56 -26.07
C ASP A 138 -9.86 -2.78 -25.69
N GLU A 139 -9.23 -3.92 -25.39
CA GLU A 139 -9.82 -5.14 -24.86
C GLU A 139 -9.42 -5.38 -23.40
N GLY A 140 -10.22 -6.17 -22.67
CA GLY A 140 -9.85 -6.63 -21.32
C GLY A 140 -10.34 -5.76 -20.17
N THR A 141 -11.42 -4.98 -20.35
CA THR A 141 -12.04 -4.17 -19.29
C THR A 141 -12.39 -4.99 -18.02
N ALA A 142 -12.68 -6.29 -18.17
CA ALA A 142 -12.96 -7.20 -17.06
C ALA A 142 -11.72 -7.58 -16.21
N LEU A 143 -10.49 -7.42 -16.75
CA LEU A 143 -9.25 -7.68 -15.99
C LEU A 143 -9.00 -6.64 -14.90
N VAL A 144 -9.49 -5.41 -15.07
CA VAL A 144 -9.30 -4.33 -14.10
C VAL A 144 -9.98 -4.61 -12.75
N PRO A 145 -11.30 -4.89 -12.69
CA PRO A 145 -11.96 -5.23 -11.44
C PRO A 145 -11.41 -6.53 -10.83
N ALA A 146 -11.00 -7.50 -11.66
CA ALA A 146 -10.36 -8.73 -11.18
C ALA A 146 -9.00 -8.45 -10.52
N GLY A 147 -8.17 -7.59 -11.11
CA GLY A 147 -6.88 -7.15 -10.54
C GLY A 147 -7.05 -6.36 -9.24
N ILE A 148 -8.03 -5.45 -9.19
CA ILE A 148 -8.39 -4.71 -7.97
C ILE A 148 -8.84 -5.66 -6.87
N ALA A 149 -9.72 -6.63 -7.18
CA ALA A 149 -10.19 -7.62 -6.22
C ALA A 149 -9.06 -8.52 -5.71
N ALA A 150 -8.19 -9.00 -6.62
CA ALA A 150 -7.02 -9.80 -6.24
C ALA A 150 -6.06 -9.04 -5.32
N LEU A 151 -5.83 -7.75 -5.59
CA LEU A 151 -5.04 -6.90 -4.71
C LEU A 151 -5.73 -6.69 -3.37
N ALA A 152 -7.02 -6.37 -3.35
CA ALA A 152 -7.75 -6.17 -2.12
C ALA A 152 -7.66 -7.42 -1.23
N VAL A 153 -7.73 -8.62 -1.83
CA VAL A 153 -7.52 -9.89 -1.13
C VAL A 153 -6.06 -10.07 -0.68
N ALA A 154 -5.07 -9.79 -1.52
CA ALA A 154 -3.66 -9.89 -1.16
C ALA A 154 -3.28 -8.92 -0.02
N LEU A 155 -3.75 -7.68 -0.09
CA LEU A 155 -3.59 -6.68 0.95
C LEU A 155 -4.34 -7.08 2.21
N PHE A 156 -5.59 -7.54 2.10
CA PHE A 156 -6.37 -8.01 3.24
C PHE A 156 -5.69 -9.19 3.93
N THR A 157 -5.16 -10.18 3.20
CA THR A 157 -4.47 -11.34 3.81
C THR A 157 -3.17 -10.94 4.50
N VAL A 158 -2.37 -10.07 3.90
CA VAL A 158 -1.11 -9.57 4.50
C VAL A 158 -1.37 -8.61 5.67
N LEU A 159 -2.46 -7.86 5.64
CA LEU A 159 -2.88 -6.92 6.68
C LEU A 159 -3.80 -7.55 7.74
N HIS A 160 -4.37 -8.73 7.48
CA HIS A 160 -5.25 -9.42 8.40
C HIS A 160 -4.50 -9.57 9.72
N PRO A 161 -5.09 -9.17 10.86
CA PRO A 161 -4.51 -9.38 12.17
C PRO A 161 -4.26 -10.87 12.34
N GLU A 162 -3.02 -11.31 12.14
CA GLU A 162 -2.53 -12.50 12.79
C GLU A 162 -2.57 -12.19 14.28
N ALA A 163 -3.73 -12.47 14.88
CA ALA A 163 -3.95 -12.73 16.29
C ALA A 163 -3.15 -13.97 16.76
N ARG A 164 -2.06 -14.33 16.08
CA ARG A 164 -1.24 -15.53 16.30
C ARG A 164 0.01 -15.24 17.12
N ARG A 165 -0.09 -14.36 18.13
CA ARG A 165 0.91 -14.33 19.22
C ARG A 165 0.38 -14.63 20.61
N SER A 166 -0.93 -14.63 20.84
CA SER A 166 -1.48 -15.08 22.13
C SER A 166 -1.40 -16.59 22.37
N ARG A 167 -1.18 -17.43 21.33
CA ARG A 167 -0.96 -18.87 21.52
C ARG A 167 0.44 -19.23 22.00
N ARG A 168 1.47 -18.42 21.71
CA ARG A 168 2.86 -18.71 22.13
C ARG A 168 3.14 -18.24 23.56
N GLY A 169 2.54 -17.11 23.99
CA GLY A 169 2.61 -16.68 25.39
C GLY A 169 1.88 -17.63 26.35
N ARG A 170 0.72 -18.16 25.93
CA ARG A 170 -0.09 -19.09 26.73
C ARG A 170 0.49 -20.51 26.81
N ALA A 171 1.30 -20.91 25.83
CA ALA A 171 2.05 -22.17 25.87
C ALA A 171 3.29 -22.08 26.78
N VAL A 172 3.93 -20.92 26.88
CA VAL A 172 5.07 -20.69 27.78
C VAL A 172 4.61 -20.59 29.24
N THR A 173 3.48 -19.93 29.52
CA THR A 173 2.92 -19.91 30.89
C THR A 173 2.33 -21.26 31.30
N ALA A 174 1.68 -21.99 30.39
CA ALA A 174 1.18 -23.34 30.68
C ALA A 174 2.32 -24.36 30.89
N GLY A 175 3.46 -24.21 30.20
CA GLY A 175 4.65 -25.04 30.43
C GLY A 175 5.37 -24.72 31.75
N ALA A 176 5.39 -23.45 32.16
CA ALA A 176 5.97 -23.03 33.43
C ALA A 176 5.15 -23.54 34.64
N ASP A 177 3.82 -23.44 34.59
CA ASP A 177 2.93 -23.95 35.64
C ASP A 177 2.98 -25.47 35.79
N ALA A 178 3.18 -26.21 34.69
CA ALA A 178 3.32 -27.67 34.73
C ALA A 178 4.66 -28.12 35.36
N SER A 179 5.72 -27.33 35.21
CA SER A 179 7.03 -27.63 35.82
C SER A 179 7.11 -27.29 37.31
N GLY A 180 6.26 -26.37 37.80
CA GLY A 180 6.26 -25.91 39.20
C GLY A 180 5.51 -26.81 40.20
N SER A 181 4.64 -27.72 39.73
CA SER A 181 3.81 -28.56 40.60
C SER A 181 4.39 -29.94 40.91
N SER A 182 5.50 -30.35 40.27
CA SER A 182 6.11 -31.68 40.46
C SER A 182 7.18 -31.76 41.56
N GLY A 183 7.54 -30.63 42.19
CA GLY A 183 8.65 -30.54 43.14
C GLY A 183 8.29 -30.47 44.63
N ARG A 184 7.04 -30.80 45.03
CA ARG A 184 6.60 -30.69 46.43
C ARG A 184 6.08 -32.00 47.03
N TYR A 185 6.76 -33.13 46.82
CA TYR A 185 6.56 -34.33 47.64
C TYR A 185 7.83 -35.20 47.63
N THR A 186 8.86 -34.78 48.38
CA THR A 186 9.89 -35.65 48.99
C THR A 186 10.49 -34.92 50.16
#